data_AF-A0A6L8LN62-F1
#
_entry.id   AF-A0A6L8LN62-F1
#
_cell.length_a   1.000
_cell.length_b   1.000
_cell.length_c   1.000
_cell.angle_alpha   90.00
_cell.angle_beta   90.00
_cell.angle_gamma   90.00
#
_symmetry.space_group_name_H-M   'P 1'
#
loop_
_entity.id
_entity.type
_entity.pdbx_description
1 polymer ?
#
loop_
_entity_poly.entity_id
_entity_poly.type
_entity_poly.pdbx_seq_one_letter_code
_entity_poly.pdbx_strand_id
1 'polypeptide(L)' 'MAKLTKHSLFKEGKPRAETLIDRTTRAAREIVEDELEQRELKTARLRKARLEREANTPAKALEAKSKGARKTP' A
#
# COMPACT_ATOMS: atom_id res chain seq x y z
N MET A 1 5.50 36.12 -43.85
CA MET A 1 5.85 36.27 -42.42
C MET A 1 4.68 35.78 -41.58
N ALA A 2 4.81 34.68 -40.86
CA ALA A 2 3.74 34.17 -39.99
C ALA A 2 3.56 35.08 -38.77
N LYS A 3 2.32 35.49 -38.46
CA LYS A 3 2.00 36.35 -37.32
C LYS A 3 2.03 35.51 -36.03
N LEU A 4 3.01 35.71 -35.17
CA LEU A 4 3.07 35.09 -33.85
C LEU A 4 2.03 35.75 -32.93
N THR A 5 1.13 34.95 -32.36
CA THR A 5 0.12 35.38 -31.39
C THR A 5 0.54 34.91 -30.00
N LYS A 6 0.00 35.52 -28.92
CA LYS A 6 0.35 35.16 -27.53
C LYS A 6 0.15 33.66 -27.23
N HIS A 7 -0.80 33.02 -27.91
CA HIS A 7 -1.08 31.58 -27.78
C HIS A 7 -0.17 30.69 -28.64
N SER A 8 0.57 31.26 -29.60
CA SER A 8 1.49 30.50 -30.46
C SER A 8 2.95 30.63 -30.05
N LEU A 9 3.27 31.41 -29.00
CA LEU A 9 4.64 31.62 -28.52
C LEU A 9 5.23 30.38 -27.86
N PHE A 10 4.39 29.63 -27.14
CA PHE A 10 4.77 28.37 -26.51
C PHE A 10 3.89 27.28 -27.12
N LYS A 11 4.45 26.50 -28.06
CA LYS A 11 3.80 25.28 -28.49
C LYS A 11 3.97 24.26 -27.36
N GLU A 12 2.86 23.75 -26.82
CA GLU A 12 2.89 22.60 -25.94
C GLU A 12 3.56 21.44 -26.70
N GLY A 13 4.77 21.11 -26.30
CA GLY A 13 5.51 20.00 -26.88
C GLY A 13 4.75 18.72 -26.62
N LYS A 14 4.57 17.89 -27.65
CA LYS A 14 3.96 16.57 -27.48
C LYS A 14 4.72 15.81 -26.38
N PRO A 15 4.03 15.12 -25.46
CA PRO A 15 4.69 14.33 -24.43
C PRO A 15 5.65 13.34 -25.09
N ARG A 16 6.86 13.24 -24.55
CA ARG A 16 7.89 12.33 -25.06
C ARG A 16 7.40 10.89 -24.92
N ALA A 17 7.64 10.08 -25.95
CA ALA A 17 7.41 8.64 -25.85
C ALA A 17 8.30 8.02 -24.76
N GLU A 18 7.69 7.18 -23.91
CA GLU A 18 8.40 6.47 -22.85
C GLU A 18 9.55 5.62 -23.41
N THR A 19 10.72 5.75 -22.78
CA THR A 19 11.87 4.90 -23.08
C THR A 19 11.69 3.52 -22.44
N LEU A 20 12.54 2.56 -22.82
CA LEU A 20 12.54 1.23 -22.19
C LEU A 20 12.79 1.31 -20.68
N ILE A 21 13.65 2.23 -20.23
CA ILE A 21 13.95 2.45 -18.82
C ILE A 21 12.73 2.99 -18.07
N ASP A 22 11.97 3.90 -18.69
CA ASP A 22 10.76 4.45 -18.08
C ASP A 22 9.71 3.36 -17.86
N ARG A 23 9.55 2.47 -18.86
CA ARG A 23 8.63 1.32 -18.77
C ARG A 23 9.02 0.35 -17.66
N THR A 24 10.30 -0.01 -17.56
CA THR A 24 10.77 -0.91 -16.50
C THR A 24 10.63 -0.27 -15.12
N THR A 25 10.90 1.04 -15.01
CA THR A 25 10.75 1.77 -13.76
C THR A 25 9.29 1.81 -13.32
N ARG A 26 8.38 2.04 -14.26
CA ARG A 26 6.93 2.00 -14.01
C ARG A 26 6.48 0.62 -13.53
N ALA A 27 6.85 -0.44 -14.26
CA ALA A 27 6.48 -1.80 -13.88
C ALA A 27 7.01 -2.18 -12.48
N ALA A 28 8.25 -1.78 -12.15
CA ALA A 28 8.81 -2.01 -10.82
C ALA A 28 8.02 -1.29 -9.70
N ARG A 29 7.52 -0.08 -9.96
CA ARG A 29 6.68 0.65 -9.00
C ARG A 29 5.32 -0.02 -8.82
N GLU A 30 4.66 -0.38 -9.91
CA GLU A 30 3.37 -1.07 -9.90
C GLU A 30 3.46 -2.37 -9.07
N ILE A 31 4.52 -3.17 -9.24
CA ILE A 31 4.74 -4.39 -8.44
C ILE A 31 4.85 -4.08 -6.93
N VAL A 32 5.59 -3.05 -6.56
CA VAL A 32 5.80 -2.68 -5.15
C VAL A 32 4.49 -2.17 -4.52
N GLU A 33 3.73 -1.37 -5.27
CA GLU A 33 2.43 -0.85 -4.84
C GLU A 33 1.43 -1.99 -4.64
N ASP A 34 1.31 -2.90 -5.60
CA ASP A 34 0.43 -4.08 -5.50
C ASP A 34 0.77 -4.96 -4.29
N GLU A 35 2.06 -5.21 -4.05
CA GLU A 35 2.50 -5.97 -2.88
C GLU A 35 2.17 -5.25 -1.56
N LEU A 36 2.34 -3.93 -1.52
CA LEU A 36 2.03 -3.12 -0.34
C LEU A 36 0.54 -3.18 -0.04
N GLU A 37 -0.32 -2.99 -1.04
CA GLU A 37 -1.77 -3.08 -0.88
C GLU A 37 -2.21 -4.44 -0.34
N GLN A 38 -1.66 -5.54 -0.88
CA GLN A 38 -1.95 -6.89 -0.39
C GLN A 38 -1.54 -7.08 1.08
N ARG A 39 -0.38 -6.56 1.47
CA ARG A 39 0.09 -6.61 2.85
C ARG A 39 -0.83 -5.80 3.76
N GLU A 40 -1.19 -4.58 3.36
CA GLU A 40 -2.08 -3.71 4.12
C GLU A 40 -3.46 -4.35 4.32
N LEU A 41 -4.08 -4.88 3.26
CA LEU A 41 -5.35 -5.59 3.34
C LEU A 41 -5.28 -6.79 4.30
N LYS A 42 -4.21 -7.57 4.23
CA LYS A 42 -3.99 -8.69 5.15
C LYS A 42 -3.86 -8.20 6.59
N THR A 43 -3.10 -7.14 6.84
CA THR A 43 -2.95 -6.59 8.20
C THR A 43 -4.27 -6.03 8.73
N ALA A 44 -5.05 -5.33 7.90
CA ALA A 44 -6.36 -4.80 8.26
C ALA A 44 -7.33 -5.94 8.64
N ARG A 45 -7.36 -7.01 7.84
CA ARG A 45 -8.16 -8.21 8.13
C ARG A 45 -7.76 -8.86 9.46
N LEU A 46 -6.46 -9.03 9.71
CA LEU A 46 -5.96 -9.63 10.95
C LEU A 46 -6.25 -8.75 12.17
N ARG A 47 -6.10 -7.42 12.04
CA ARG A 47 -6.45 -6.47 13.10
C ARG A 47 -7.93 -6.54 13.43
N LYS A 48 -8.80 -6.57 12.42
CA LYS A 48 -10.25 -6.73 12.62
C LYS A 48 -10.58 -8.03 13.35
N ALA A 49 -10.02 -9.14 12.89
CA ALA A 49 -10.22 -10.45 13.53
C ALA A 49 -9.71 -10.49 14.97
N ARG A 50 -8.63 -9.77 15.28
CA ARG A 50 -8.12 -9.62 16.66
C ARG A 50 -9.12 -8.85 17.53
N LEU A 51 -9.62 -7.71 17.05
CA LEU A 51 -10.59 -6.90 17.78
C LEU A 51 -11.90 -7.66 18.03
N GLU A 52 -12.41 -8.40 17.04
CA GLU A 52 -13.59 -9.25 17.21
C GLU A 52 -13.36 -10.34 18.26
N ARG A 53 -12.17 -10.95 18.30
CA ARG A 53 -11.83 -11.93 19.34
C ARG A 53 -11.77 -11.28 20.72
N GLU A 54 -11.12 -10.14 20.85
CA GLU A 54 -11.01 -9.41 22.12
C GLU A 54 -12.40 -9.00 22.65
N ALA A 55 -13.29 -8.50 21.78
CA ALA A 55 -14.66 -8.16 22.14
C ALA A 55 -15.49 -9.36 22.61
N ASN A 56 -15.24 -10.55 22.05
CA ASN A 56 -15.96 -11.78 22.37
C ASN A 56 -15.31 -12.62 23.48
N THR A 57 -14.14 -12.22 24.00
CA THR A 57 -13.45 -12.99 25.06
C THR A 57 -13.75 -12.37 26.43
N PRO A 58 -14.45 -13.05 27.34
CA PRO A 58 -14.68 -12.52 28.68
C PRO A 58 -13.37 -12.41 29.46
N ALA A 59 -13.19 -11.34 30.24
CA ALA A 59 -11.95 -11.01 30.96
C ALA A 59 -11.35 -12.17 31.78
N LYS A 60 -12.20 -13.05 32.33
CA LYS A 60 -11.80 -14.24 33.11
C LYS A 60 -11.04 -15.29 32.27
N ALA A 61 -11.29 -15.37 30.96
CA ALA A 61 -10.61 -16.29 30.05
C ALA A 61 -9.21 -15.78 29.62
N LEU A 62 -8.95 -14.47 29.71
CA LEU A 62 -7.64 -13.87 29.42
C LEU A 62 -6.65 -14.14 30.57
N GLU A 63 -7.10 -14.04 31.82
CA GLU A 63 -6.36 -14.40 33.04
C GLU A 63 -5.94 -15.88 33.09
N ALA A 64 -6.77 -16.79 32.57
CA ALA A 64 -6.45 -18.22 32.55
C ALA A 64 -5.33 -18.57 31.52
N LYS A 65 -5.23 -17.83 30.41
CA LYS A 65 -4.23 -18.08 29.36
C LYS A 65 -2.84 -17.52 29.70
N SER A 66 -2.75 -16.43 30.46
CA SER A 66 -1.47 -15.86 30.88
C SER A 66 -0.74 -16.70 31.94
N LYS A 67 -1.46 -17.50 32.73
CA LYS A 67 -0.89 -18.35 33.78
C LYS A 67 -0.25 -19.66 33.28
N GLY A 68 -0.48 -20.06 32.03
CA GLY A 68 0.06 -21.30 31.45
C GLY A 68 1.37 -21.16 30.67
N ALA A 69 1.83 -19.94 30.39
CA ALA A 69 2.89 -19.68 29.41
C ALA A 69 4.31 -19.58 29.97
N ARG A 70 4.55 -19.90 31.26
CA ARG A 70 5.91 -19.95 31.83
C ARG A 70 6.30 -21.38 32.21
N LYS A 71 6.79 -22.13 31.22
CA LYS A 71 7.69 -23.27 31.46
C LYS A 71 8.89 -23.12 30.52
N THR A 72 9.97 -22.59 31.08
CA THR A 72 11.34 -22.69 30.56
C THR A 72 11.91 -24.04 30.97
N PRO A 73 12.61 -24.80 30.10
CA PRO A 73 13.86 -25.42 30.51
C PRO A 73 14.95 -24.36 30.62
#